data_AF-W7DGX4-F1
#
_entry.id   AF-W7DGX4-F1
#
_cell.length_a   1.000
_cell.length_b   1.000
_cell.length_c   1.000
_cell.angle_alpha   90.00
_cell.angle_beta   90.00
_cell.angle_gamma   90.00
#
_symmetry.space_group_name_H-M   'P 1'
#
loop_
_entity.id
_entity.type
_entity.pdbx_description
1 polymer ?
#
loop_
_entity_poly.entity_id
_entity_poly.type
_entity_poly.pdbx_seq_one_letter_code
_entity_poly.pdbx_strand_id
1 'polypeptide(L)' 'MRRSQTHDLMRKAVPLAREMQGDWNIRMSMALKSVIIDHYLNQSLSKEVVQKLLAKGVSYRRISKHYGVYHRQIVAILN' A
#
# COMPACT_ATOMS: atom_id res chain seq x y z
N MET A 1 0.20 7.27 11.43
CA MET A 1 -1.11 7.51 10.77
C MET A 1 -2.04 8.15 11.77
N ARG A 2 -2.91 9.05 11.30
CA ARG A 2 -3.91 9.69 12.16
C ARG A 2 -5.10 8.76 12.39
N ARG A 3 -5.82 8.93 13.51
CA ARG A 3 -6.98 8.10 13.87
C ARG A 3 -8.06 8.06 12.78
N SER A 4 -8.33 9.19 12.13
CA SER A 4 -9.27 9.29 11.02
C SER A 4 -8.85 8.41 9.83
N GLN A 5 -7.57 8.44 9.46
CA GLN A 5 -7.03 7.61 8.38
C GLN A 5 -7.18 6.12 8.72
N THR A 6 -6.86 5.72 9.95
CA THR A 6 -7.04 4.32 10.38
C THR A 6 -8.49 3.88 10.24
N HIS A 7 -9.44 4.72 10.66
CA HIS A 7 -10.87 4.44 10.54
C HIS A 7 -11.30 4.26 9.07
N ASP A 8 -10.84 5.13 8.18
CA ASP A 8 -11.16 5.05 6.75
C ASP A 8 -10.58 3.80 6.07
N LEU A 9 -9.36 3.39 6.45
CA LEU A 9 -8.80 2.14 5.92
C LEU A 9 -9.55 0.92 6.43
N MET A 10 -9.93 0.90 7.71
CA MET A 10 -10.74 -0.21 8.25
C MET A 10 -12.10 -0.28 7.58
N ARG A 11 -12.75 0.86 7.31
CA ARG A 11 -14.01 0.92 6.56
C ARG A 11 -13.90 0.27 5.17
N LYS A 12 -12.74 0.35 4.52
CA LYS A 12 -12.48 -0.27 3.21
C LYS A 12 -12.00 -1.73 3.32
N ALA A 13 -11.19 -2.05 4.32
CA ALA A 13 -10.57 -3.37 4.47
C ALA A 13 -11.56 -4.43 4.98
N VAL A 14 -12.52 -4.07 5.83
CA VAL A 14 -13.49 -5.02 6.39
C VAL A 14 -14.39 -5.64 5.30
N PRO A 15 -14.99 -4.86 4.36
CA PRO A 15 -15.73 -5.43 3.24
C PRO A 15 -14.87 -6.37 2.38
N LEU A 16 -13.65 -5.96 2.02
CA LEU A 16 -12.71 -6.79 1.25
C LEU A 16 -12.42 -8.13 1.95
N ALA A 17 -12.20 -8.11 3.26
CA ALA A 17 -11.97 -9.34 4.03
C ALA A 17 -13.19 -10.27 4.05
N ARG A 18 -14.42 -9.73 3.97
CA ARG A 18 -15.66 -10.52 3.94
C ARG A 18 -15.86 -11.27 2.64
N GLU A 19 -15.38 -10.72 1.52
CA GLU A 19 -15.45 -11.37 0.20
C GLU A 19 -14.46 -12.53 0.03
N MET A 20 -13.40 -12.54 0.85
CA MET A 20 -12.39 -13.60 0.84
C MET A 20 -12.86 -14.83 1.62
N GLN A 21 -12.43 -16.03 1.21
CA GLN A 21 -12.69 -17.29 1.92
C GLN A 21 -11.53 -17.65 2.87
N GLY A 22 -11.83 -18.38 3.94
CA GLY A 22 -10.85 -18.88 4.92
C GLY A 22 -10.84 -18.15 6.26
N ASP A 23 -9.73 -18.26 6.99
CA ASP A 23 -9.57 -17.71 8.35
C ASP A 23 -9.73 -16.18 8.39
N TRP A 24 -10.49 -15.68 9.37
CA TRP A 24 -10.78 -14.24 9.49
C TRP A 24 -9.53 -13.39 9.70
N ASN A 25 -8.60 -13.83 10.54
CA ASN A 25 -7.40 -13.04 10.87
C ASN A 25 -6.48 -12.93 9.66
N ILE A 26 -6.31 -14.02 8.91
CA ILE A 26 -5.53 -14.01 7.67
C ILE A 26 -6.19 -13.07 6.64
N ARG A 27 -7.49 -13.20 6.41
CA ARG A 27 -8.24 -12.34 5.47
C ARG A 27 -8.14 -10.87 5.84
N MET A 28 -8.34 -10.54 7.11
CA MET A 28 -8.26 -9.17 7.59
C MET A 28 -6.86 -8.59 7.43
N SER A 29 -5.81 -9.37 7.73
CA SER A 29 -4.41 -8.98 7.52
C SER A 29 -4.12 -8.70 6.05
N MET A 30 -4.58 -9.57 5.14
CA MET A 30 -4.41 -9.39 3.69
C MET A 30 -5.16 -8.16 3.18
N ALA A 31 -6.44 -8.01 3.54
CA ALA A 31 -7.27 -6.89 3.12
C ALA A 31 -6.69 -5.55 3.61
N LEU A 32 -6.27 -5.49 4.89
CA LEU A 32 -5.65 -4.30 5.46
C LEU A 32 -4.34 -3.96 4.75
N LYS A 33 -3.50 -4.97 4.44
CA LYS A 33 -2.26 -4.76 3.68
C LYS A 33 -2.54 -4.19 2.29
N SER A 34 -3.56 -4.72 1.59
CA SER A 34 -3.95 -4.21 0.27
C SER A 34 -4.38 -2.75 0.34
N VAL A 35 -5.30 -2.42 1.23
CA VAL A 35 -5.85 -1.07 1.37
C VAL A 35 -4.79 -0.06 1.82
N ILE A 36 -3.83 -0.46 2.65
CA ILE A 36 -2.68 0.38 3.02
C ILE A 36 -1.76 0.64 1.82
N ILE A 37 -1.48 -0.38 0.99
CA ILE A 37 -0.69 -0.21 -0.22
C ILE A 37 -1.37 0.78 -1.16
N ASP A 38 -2.67 0.61 -1.38
CA ASP A 38 -3.45 1.51 -2.26
C ASP A 38 -3.49 2.94 -1.71
N HIS A 39 -3.58 3.11 -0.38
CA HIS A 39 -3.51 4.42 0.25
C HIS A 39 -2.20 5.14 -0.07
N TYR A 40 -1.06 4.44 -0.01
CA TYR A 40 0.24 5.04 -0.33
C TYR A 40 0.43 5.27 -1.84
N LEU A 41 -0.05 4.35 -2.68
CA LEU A 41 0.00 4.51 -4.14
C LEU A 41 -0.81 5.71 -4.63
N ASN A 42 -1.85 6.11 -3.91
CA ASN A 42 -2.64 7.30 -4.21
C ASN A 42 -2.00 8.62 -3.74
N GLN A 43 -0.85 8.57 -3.05
CA GLN A 43 -0.08 9.76 -2.69
C GLN A 43 0.92 10.11 -3.79
N SER A 44 1.35 11.38 -3.83
CA SER A 44 2.41 11.82 -4.73
C SER A 44 3.71 11.07 -4.48
N LEU A 45 4.46 10.83 -5.56
CA LEU A 45 5.74 10.12 -5.48
C LEU A 45 6.73 10.91 -4.62
N SER A 46 7.17 10.31 -3.52
CA SER A 46 8.16 10.87 -2.60
C SER A 46 9.00 9.77 -1.96
N LYS A 47 10.17 10.14 -1.41
CA LYS A 47 11.07 9.21 -0.71
C LYS A 47 10.35 8.42 0.38
N GLU A 48 9.55 9.12 1.19
CA GLU A 48 8.78 8.51 2.27
C GLU A 48 7.75 7.50 1.75
N VAL A 49 7.03 7.84 0.67
CA VAL A 49 6.03 6.93 0.07
C VAL A 49 6.69 5.69 -0.51
N VAL A 50 7.80 5.83 -1.24
CA VAL A 50 8.55 4.70 -1.80
C VAL A 50 9.05 3.78 -0.69
N GLN A 51 9.65 4.33 0.38
CA GLN A 51 10.12 3.53 1.51
C GLN A 51 8.99 2.75 2.18
N LYS A 52 7.83 3.39 2.40
CA LYS A 52 6.66 2.72 3.00
C LYS A 52 6.11 1.61 2.09
N LEU A 53 6.07 1.82 0.78
CA LEU A 53 5.64 0.80 -0.19
C LEU A 53 6.60 -0.40 -0.21
N LEU A 54 7.90 -0.15 -0.24
CA LEU A 54 8.93 -1.20 -0.18
C LEU A 54 8.86 -1.99 1.12
N ALA A 55 8.70 -1.33 2.27
CA ALA A 55 8.53 -1.97 3.57
C ALA A 55 7.26 -2.85 3.66
N LYS A 56 6.25 -2.60 2.81
CA LYS A 56 5.05 -3.44 2.68
C LYS A 56 5.19 -4.53 1.62
N GLY A 57 6.36 -4.68 1.00
CA GLY A 57 6.67 -5.71 0.02
C GLY A 57 6.20 -5.37 -1.41
N VAL A 58 5.93 -4.10 -1.70
CA VAL A 58 5.63 -3.67 -3.07
C VAL A 58 6.94 -3.61 -3.86
N SER A 59 7.00 -4.29 -5.01
CA SER A 59 8.23 -4.32 -5.82
C SER A 59 8.49 -2.99 -6.54
N TYR A 60 9.76 -2.69 -6.79
CA TYR A 60 10.18 -1.55 -7.64
C TYR A 60 9.43 -1.50 -8.97
N ARG A 61 9.18 -2.66 -9.59
CA ARG A 61 8.40 -2.77 -10.84
C ARG A 61 6.98 -2.24 -10.67
N ARG A 62 6.28 -2.62 -9.60
CA ARG A 62 4.90 -2.17 -9.35
C ARG A 62 4.86 -0.68 -9.08
N ILE A 63 5.81 -0.15 -8.29
CA ILE A 63 5.93 1.30 -8.03
C ILE A 63 6.21 2.06 -9.33
N SER A 64 7.19 1.60 -10.11
CA SER A 64 7.57 2.20 -11.41
C SER A 64 6.39 2.28 -12.36
N LYS A 65 5.65 1.17 -12.51
CA LYS A 65 4.47 1.09 -13.37
C LYS A 65 3.36 2.03 -12.91
N HIS A 66 3.09 2.09 -11.61
CA HIS A 66 2.01 2.92 -11.06
C HIS A 66 2.26 4.41 -11.26
N TYR A 67 3.50 4.87 -11.01
CA TYR A 67 3.86 6.28 -11.11
C TYR A 67 4.36 6.72 -12.49
N GLY A 68 4.47 5.79 -13.46
CA GLY A 68 4.99 6.10 -14.79
C GLY A 68 6.47 6.52 -14.80
N VAL A 69 7.27 6.02 -13.85
CA VAL A 69 8.69 6.36 -13.68
C VAL A 69 9.59 5.15 -13.90
N TYR A 70 10.84 5.41 -14.23
CA TYR A 70 11.87 4.37 -14.38
C TYR A 70 12.48 3.97 -13.04
N HIS A 71 12.97 2.73 -12.95
CA HIS A 71 13.65 2.22 -11.76
C HIS A 71 14.78 3.15 -11.28
N ARG A 72 15.60 3.67 -12.21
CA ARG A 72 16.68 4.63 -11.89
C ARG A 72 16.20 5.89 -11.17
N GLN A 73 14.98 6.36 -11.48
CA GLN A 73 14.39 7.53 -10.82
C GLN A 73 13.94 7.19 -9.40
N ILE A 74 13.40 5.98 -9.19
CA ILE A 74 13.07 5.51 -7.84
C ILE A 74 14.34 5.37 -6.99
N VAL A 75 15.41 4.82 -7.55
CA VAL A 75 16.71 4.72 -6.86
C VAL A 75 17.25 6.12 -6.53
N ALA A 76 17.17 7.06 -7.47
CA ALA A 76 17.60 8.45 -7.22
C ALA A 76 16.80 9.14 -6.10
N ILE A 77 15.51 8.85 -5.97
CA ILE A 77 14.66 9.36 -4.87
C ILE A 77 15.05 8.75 -3.51
N LEU A 78 15.55 7.51 -3.50
CA LEU A 78 15.93 6.80 -2.27
C LEU A 78 17.32 7.15 -1.77
N ASN A 79 18.22 7.57 -2.67
CA ASN A 79 19.52 8.15 -2.32
C ASN A 79 19.34 9.52 -1.66
#